data_AF-A0AAN6LKV3-F1
#
_entry.id   AF-A0AAN6LKV3-F1
#
_cell.length_a   1.000
_cell.length_b   1.000
_cell.length_c   1.000
_cell.angle_alpha   90.00
_cell.angle_beta   90.00
_cell.angle_gamma   90.00
#
_symmetry.space_group_name_H-M   'P 1'
#
loop_
_entity.id
_entity.type
_entity.pdbx_description
1 polymer ?
#
loop_
_entity_poly.entity_id
_entity_poly.type
_entity_poly.pdbx_seq_one_letter_code
_entity_poly.pdbx_strand_id
1 'polypeptide(L)'
;MGFSLRFLRFPRPQSFLYVMSLQTGASLITLSLLLNKVSGLYGLLALLTGFHLSPFQLSMYIYSLLALGLTACLAPHIRLQSPLQCLALAWFYLIDSVINAAYTAAFAVTWFLVISQHHHSAPTSGPGSSTMGDTAGFTNPKYNVSSVRVDSGKGGHDSVASAQPAAVPAGAADGDTTGTPSVGNGVLQPESFQSIAIICTLWTIRVYFVLVMLAFARQCLRQYSFHAKTSINRRRSLPTHSRNSSMLSNFDVDPNPFNIRSPEGQGWQGKLGRIMVSVGRSYWLEGEDDFSWMSGMNRKFRKNGDPLGSGNTSSSEGGPTERERRRRSGTGPPPPPPTVVQAALQQQHNHSRSSSQKGQSVKMYDLNEGR
;
A
#
# COMPACT_ATOMS: atom_id res chain seq x y z
N MET A 1 -21.46 10.35 -6.86
CA MET A 1 -21.13 8.90 -6.88
C MET A 1 -19.74 8.72 -6.30
N GLY A 2 -19.65 8.39 -5.02
CA GLY A 2 -18.36 8.21 -4.34
C GLY A 2 -17.82 6.81 -4.65
N PHE A 3 -16.71 6.73 -5.38
CA PHE A 3 -15.94 5.49 -5.51
C PHE A 3 -15.46 5.07 -4.12
N SER A 4 -16.23 4.19 -3.48
CA SER A 4 -15.88 3.61 -2.19
C SER A 4 -14.70 2.67 -2.42
N LEU A 5 -13.49 3.16 -2.17
CA LEU A 5 -12.23 2.41 -2.13
C LEU A 5 -12.20 1.36 -0.99
N ARG A 6 -13.32 0.71 -0.67
CA ARG A 6 -13.39 -0.40 0.30
C ARG A 6 -12.75 -1.68 -0.24
N PHE A 7 -12.43 -1.73 -1.54
CA PHE A 7 -11.89 -2.92 -2.21
C PHE A 7 -10.36 -3.03 -2.20
N LEU A 8 -9.63 -1.98 -1.82
CA LEU A 8 -8.19 -2.08 -1.60
C LEU A 8 -7.94 -2.21 -0.10
N ARG A 9 -8.20 -3.40 0.44
CA ARG A 9 -7.55 -3.86 1.68
C ARG A 9 -6.06 -3.92 1.39
N PHE A 10 -5.37 -2.78 1.47
CA PHE A 10 -3.95 -2.68 1.18
C PHE A 10 -3.20 -3.72 2.03
N PRO A 11 -2.44 -4.63 1.42
CA PRO A 11 -1.70 -5.66 2.14
C PRO A 11 -0.71 -5.00 3.09
N ARG A 12 -0.58 -5.58 4.29
CA ARG A 12 0.16 -4.98 5.40
C ARG A 12 1.24 -5.96 5.85
N PRO A 13 2.47 -5.84 5.33
CA PRO A 13 3.56 -6.65 5.83
C PRO A 13 3.81 -6.31 7.31
N GLN A 14 3.86 -7.31 8.18
CA GLN A 14 4.24 -7.16 9.59
C GLN A 14 5.76 -7.28 9.79
N SER A 15 6.44 -7.86 8.81
CA SER A 15 7.86 -8.17 8.77
C SER A 15 8.40 -7.98 7.36
N PHE A 16 9.65 -7.56 7.24
CA PHE A 16 10.34 -7.47 5.96
C PHE A 16 10.97 -8.83 5.62
N LEU A 17 10.67 -9.34 4.42
CA LEU A 17 11.02 -10.69 3.94
C LEU A 17 10.69 -11.82 4.93
N TYR A 18 9.68 -11.65 5.79
CA TYR A 18 9.30 -12.59 6.86
C TYR A 18 10.35 -12.82 7.97
N VAL A 19 11.59 -12.36 7.79
CA VAL A 19 12.71 -12.65 8.71
C VAL A 19 13.09 -11.44 9.58
N MET A 20 12.90 -10.21 9.09
CA MET A 20 13.44 -9.01 9.73
C MET A 20 12.39 -7.96 10.06
N SER A 21 12.75 -7.06 10.98
CA SER A 21 11.87 -5.97 11.41
C SER A 21 11.56 -4.98 10.27
N LEU A 22 10.40 -4.34 10.33
CA LEU A 22 10.03 -3.28 9.39
C LEU A 22 11.01 -2.11 9.40
N GLN A 23 11.61 -1.79 10.54
CA GLN A 23 12.63 -0.73 10.65
C GLN A 23 13.91 -1.09 9.89
N THR A 24 14.38 -2.33 10.04
CA THR A 24 15.53 -2.84 9.30
C THR A 24 15.23 -2.84 7.79
N GLY A 25 14.04 -3.31 7.40
CA GLY A 25 13.61 -3.27 6.00
C GLY A 25 13.53 -1.86 5.43
N ALA A 26 12.93 -0.92 6.16
CA ALA A 26 12.86 0.48 5.74
C ALA A 26 14.25 1.11 5.61
N SER A 27 15.18 0.76 6.50
CA SER A 27 16.57 1.22 6.42
C SER A 27 17.27 0.67 5.17
N LEU A 28 17.14 -0.62 4.89
CA LEU A 28 17.72 -1.25 3.70
C LEU A 28 17.12 -0.72 2.39
N ILE A 29 15.80 -0.54 2.35
CA ILE A 29 15.11 0.04 1.19
C ILE A 29 15.58 1.48 0.95
N THR A 30 15.73 2.28 2.01
CA THR A 30 16.19 3.67 1.90
C THR A 30 17.66 3.75 1.51
N LEU A 31 18.51 2.86 2.01
CA LEU A 31 19.91 2.75 1.57
C LEU A 31 20.00 2.34 0.10
N SER A 32 19.19 1.37 -0.33
CA SER A 32 19.10 0.98 -1.75
C SER A 32 18.64 2.15 -2.63
N LEU A 33 17.65 2.94 -2.17
CA LEU A 33 17.23 4.15 -2.86
C LEU A 33 18.36 5.16 -2.95
N LEU A 34 19.09 5.41 -1.86
CA LEU A 34 20.19 6.36 -1.83
C LEU A 34 21.29 5.93 -2.81
N LEU A 35 21.69 4.66 -2.79
CA LEU A 35 22.67 4.12 -3.72
C LEU A 35 22.21 4.29 -5.18
N ASN A 36 20.95 3.97 -5.48
CA ASN A 36 20.38 4.18 -6.81
C ASN A 36 20.48 5.66 -7.25
N LYS A 37 20.14 6.59 -6.37
CA LYS A 37 20.20 8.03 -6.67
C LYS A 37 21.65 8.54 -6.81
N VAL A 38 22.59 8.00 -6.04
CA VAL A 38 24.03 8.30 -6.19
C VAL A 38 24.57 7.76 -7.51
N SER A 39 24.15 6.57 -7.94
CA SER A 39 24.49 6.05 -9.28
C SER A 39 24.04 7.01 -10.38
N GLY A 40 22.89 7.66 -10.22
CA GLY A 40 22.43 8.73 -11.12
C GLY A 40 23.36 9.96 -11.19
N LEU A 41 24.09 10.27 -10.12
CA LEU A 41 25.07 11.37 -10.10
C LEU A 41 26.24 11.09 -11.04
N TYR A 42 26.69 9.84 -11.14
CA TYR A 42 27.72 9.43 -12.10
C TYR A 42 27.25 9.62 -13.55
N GLY A 43 25.96 9.40 -13.84
CA GLY A 43 25.39 9.71 -15.15
C GLY A 43 25.45 11.21 -15.49
N LEU A 44 25.38 12.08 -14.50
CA LEU A 44 25.52 13.53 -14.70
C LEU A 44 26.99 13.94 -14.96
N LEU A 45 27.97 13.21 -14.43
CA LEU A 45 29.39 13.43 -14.74
C LEU A 45 29.70 13.23 -16.23
N ALA A 46 28.92 12.41 -16.95
CA ALA A 46 29.08 12.22 -18.39
C ALA A 46 28.87 13.53 -19.19
N LEU A 47 28.09 14.48 -18.67
CA LEU A 47 27.97 15.82 -19.27
C LEU A 47 29.28 16.59 -19.22
N LEU A 48 30.04 16.47 -18.14
CA LEU A 48 31.34 17.15 -17.99
C LEU A 48 32.40 16.58 -18.92
N THR A 49 32.25 15.33 -19.35
CA THR A 49 33.14 14.69 -20.35
C THR A 49 32.76 15.04 -21.80
N GLY A 50 31.76 15.91 -22.01
CA GLY A 50 31.35 16.37 -23.34
C GLY A 50 30.29 15.48 -24.02
N PHE A 51 29.61 14.60 -23.28
CA PHE A 51 28.54 13.77 -23.84
C PHE A 51 27.26 14.59 -24.05
N HIS A 52 26.65 14.47 -25.22
CA HIS A 52 25.39 15.14 -25.56
C HIS A 52 24.20 14.35 -25.01
N LEU A 53 23.69 14.73 -23.83
CA LEU A 53 22.47 14.14 -23.29
C LEU A 53 21.21 14.75 -23.91
N SER A 54 20.19 13.92 -24.12
CA SER A 54 18.85 14.37 -24.47
C SER A 54 18.25 15.20 -23.30
N PRO A 55 17.45 16.27 -23.57
CA PRO A 55 16.76 17.03 -22.53
C PRO A 55 15.93 16.16 -21.58
N PHE A 56 15.37 15.06 -22.08
CA PHE A 56 14.61 14.08 -21.30
C PHE A 56 15.48 13.30 -20.31
N GLN A 57 16.70 12.94 -20.70
CA GLN A 57 17.66 12.29 -19.79
C GLN A 57 18.13 13.28 -18.73
N LEU A 58 18.38 14.53 -19.12
CA LEU A 58 18.75 15.60 -18.18
C LEU A 58 17.68 15.81 -17.10
N SER A 59 16.40 15.86 -17.47
CA SER A 59 15.32 16.03 -16.47
C SER A 59 15.24 14.87 -15.48
N MET A 60 15.50 13.63 -15.93
CA MET A 60 15.57 12.46 -15.06
C MET A 60 16.73 12.56 -14.06
N TYR A 61 17.90 13.03 -14.50
CA TYR A 61 19.06 13.21 -13.62
C TYR A 61 18.88 14.36 -12.62
N ILE A 62 18.30 15.50 -13.04
CA ILE A 62 17.99 16.62 -12.14
C ILE A 62 16.99 16.16 -11.06
N TYR A 63 15.95 15.44 -11.45
CA TYR A 63 15.01 14.85 -10.50
C TYR A 63 15.72 13.92 -9.51
N SER A 64 16.62 13.05 -10.00
CA SER A 64 17.42 12.15 -9.16
C SER A 64 18.28 12.90 -8.14
N LEU A 65 18.83 14.06 -8.51
CA LEU A 65 19.64 14.89 -7.62
C LEU A 65 18.80 15.53 -6.49
N LEU A 66 17.63 16.06 -6.82
CA LEU A 66 16.69 16.58 -5.82
C LEU A 66 16.20 15.46 -4.88
N ALA A 67 15.87 14.31 -5.46
CA ALA A 67 15.48 13.11 -4.73
C ALA A 67 16.58 12.60 -3.79
N LEU A 68 17.84 12.66 -4.22
CA LEU A 68 19.01 12.33 -3.40
C LEU A 68 19.09 13.22 -2.17
N GLY A 69 19.05 14.54 -2.36
CA GLY A 69 19.13 15.51 -1.27
C GLY A 69 18.00 15.31 -0.24
N LEU A 70 16.76 15.15 -0.72
CA LEU A 70 15.62 14.90 0.16
C LEU A 70 15.77 13.55 0.90
N THR A 71 16.17 12.48 0.21
CA THR A 71 16.38 11.17 0.85
C THR A 71 17.47 11.24 1.91
N ALA A 72 18.58 11.92 1.66
CA ALA A 72 19.67 12.08 2.61
C ALA A 72 19.22 12.82 3.88
N CYS A 73 18.36 13.84 3.76
CA CYS A 73 17.80 14.54 4.91
C CYS A 73 16.79 13.69 5.71
N LEU A 74 16.00 12.85 5.04
CA LEU A 74 14.97 12.05 5.70
C LEU A 74 15.50 10.70 6.23
N ALA A 75 16.58 10.14 5.68
CA ALA A 75 17.11 8.84 6.05
C ALA A 75 17.46 8.68 7.56
N PRO A 76 18.08 9.66 8.25
CA PRO A 76 18.36 9.55 9.69
C PRO A 76 17.10 9.36 10.54
N HIS A 77 15.96 9.89 10.08
CA HIS A 77 14.70 9.85 10.81
C HIS A 77 14.09 8.44 10.90
N ILE A 78 14.54 7.49 10.08
CA ILE A 78 14.14 6.07 10.19
C ILE A 78 14.61 5.47 11.52
N ARG A 79 15.80 5.88 12.00
CA ARG A 79 16.32 5.45 13.30
C ARG A 79 15.64 6.18 14.45
N LEU A 80 15.29 7.45 14.26
CA LEU A 80 14.59 8.28 15.24
C LEU A 80 13.10 7.96 15.37
N GLN A 81 12.52 7.26 14.38
CA GLN A 81 11.09 6.90 14.33
C GLN A 81 10.15 8.11 14.44
N SER A 82 10.60 9.28 13.98
CA SER A 82 9.79 10.51 14.03
C SER A 82 8.59 10.41 13.08
N PRO A 83 7.36 10.67 13.57
CA PRO A 83 6.14 10.28 12.86
C PRO A 83 5.95 11.04 11.53
N LEU A 84 6.27 12.34 11.48
CA LEU A 84 6.09 13.15 10.29
C LEU A 84 7.10 12.79 9.20
N GLN A 85 8.38 12.72 9.54
CA GLN A 85 9.45 12.48 8.58
C GLN A 85 9.38 11.05 8.03
N CYS A 86 9.00 10.06 8.84
CA CYS A 86 8.77 8.69 8.35
C CYS A 86 7.57 8.63 7.41
N LEU A 87 6.49 9.37 7.70
CA LEU A 87 5.35 9.50 6.80
C LEU A 87 5.73 10.20 5.49
N ALA A 88 6.50 11.29 5.58
CA ALA A 88 7.05 12.01 4.44
C ALA A 88 7.92 11.11 3.56
N LEU A 89 8.79 10.31 4.19
CA LEU A 89 9.67 9.38 3.49
C LEU A 89 8.88 8.26 2.79
N ALA A 90 7.82 7.73 3.41
CA ALA A 90 6.98 6.71 2.77
C ALA A 90 6.19 7.26 1.57
N TRP A 91 5.60 8.46 1.69
CA TRP A 91 4.93 9.13 0.58
C TRP A 91 5.91 9.49 -0.54
N PHE A 92 7.08 9.99 -0.17
CA PHE A 92 8.14 10.29 -1.12
C PHE A 92 8.59 9.03 -1.87
N TYR A 93 8.79 7.90 -1.18
CA TYR A 93 9.15 6.63 -1.82
C TYR A 93 8.08 6.13 -2.80
N LEU A 94 6.80 6.29 -2.45
CA LEU A 94 5.68 5.97 -3.32
C LEU A 94 5.69 6.83 -4.58
N ILE A 95 5.79 8.15 -4.43
CA ILE A 95 5.79 9.11 -5.54
C ILE A 95 7.02 8.89 -6.42
N ASP A 96 8.20 8.70 -5.82
CA ASP A 96 9.44 8.38 -6.53
C ASP A 96 9.31 7.09 -7.33
N SER A 97 8.67 6.06 -6.77
CA SER A 97 8.41 4.82 -7.50
C SER A 97 7.51 5.04 -8.72
N VAL A 98 6.45 5.85 -8.61
CA VAL A 98 5.57 6.21 -9.74
C VAL A 98 6.32 7.02 -10.80
N ILE A 99 7.14 7.99 -10.39
CA ILE A 99 7.93 8.80 -11.32
C ILE A 99 8.94 7.92 -12.07
N ASN A 100 9.66 7.04 -11.36
CA ASN A 100 10.56 6.09 -12.01
C ASN A 100 9.78 5.11 -12.91
N ALA A 101 8.53 4.75 -12.57
CA ALA A 101 7.65 3.95 -13.43
C ALA A 101 7.42 4.64 -14.77
N ALA A 102 7.07 5.93 -14.72
CA ALA A 102 6.82 6.73 -15.90
C ALA A 102 8.07 6.83 -16.77
N TYR A 103 9.24 7.05 -16.17
CA TYR A 103 10.51 7.06 -16.90
C TYR A 103 10.86 5.70 -17.50
N THR A 104 10.68 4.60 -16.76
CA THR A 104 10.89 3.23 -17.28
C THR A 104 9.91 2.92 -18.43
N ALA A 105 8.64 3.32 -18.31
CA ALA A 105 7.65 3.11 -19.34
C ALA A 105 7.94 3.94 -20.60
N ALA A 106 8.30 5.22 -20.43
CA ALA A 106 8.69 6.08 -21.55
C ALA A 106 9.94 5.54 -22.25
N PHE A 107 10.96 5.12 -21.47
CA PHE A 107 12.14 4.45 -22.01
C PHE A 107 11.76 3.19 -22.78
N ALA A 108 10.93 2.31 -22.20
CA ALA A 108 10.53 1.06 -22.84
C ALA A 108 9.77 1.29 -24.14
N VAL A 109 8.86 2.27 -24.19
CA VAL A 109 8.14 2.65 -25.41
C VAL A 109 9.11 3.11 -26.49
N THR A 110 10.02 4.04 -26.18
CA THR A 110 11.03 4.49 -27.16
C THR A 110 11.93 3.33 -27.58
N TRP A 111 12.34 2.48 -26.64
CA TRP A 111 13.22 1.33 -26.89
C TRP A 111 12.59 0.33 -27.87
N PHE A 112 11.35 -0.11 -27.60
CA PHE A 112 10.65 -1.05 -28.50
C PHE A 112 10.29 -0.42 -29.84
N LEU A 113 10.07 0.90 -29.87
CA LEU A 113 9.86 1.64 -31.10
C LEU A 113 11.14 1.68 -31.93
N VAL A 114 12.29 1.99 -31.33
CA VAL A 114 13.62 1.96 -32.00
C VAL A 114 13.95 0.56 -32.51
N ILE A 115 13.67 -0.48 -31.72
CA ILE A 115 13.79 -1.87 -32.17
C ILE A 115 12.91 -2.10 -33.40
N SER A 116 11.62 -1.78 -33.33
CA SER A 116 10.72 -1.96 -34.48
C SER A 116 11.17 -1.17 -35.71
N GLN A 117 11.71 0.04 -35.54
CA GLN A 117 12.22 0.87 -36.63
C GLN A 117 13.45 0.26 -37.28
N HIS A 118 14.34 -0.33 -36.49
CA HIS A 118 15.51 -1.03 -36.99
C HIS A 118 15.14 -2.21 -37.89
N HIS A 119 14.16 -3.02 -37.49
CA HIS A 119 13.66 -4.13 -38.31
C HIS A 119 12.98 -3.67 -39.61
N HIS A 120 12.40 -2.47 -39.61
CA HIS A 120 11.71 -1.88 -40.77
C HIS A 120 12.55 -0.87 -41.55
N SER A 121 13.86 -0.76 -41.28
CA SER A 121 14.76 0.26 -41.89
C SER A 121 14.21 1.69 -41.84
N ALA A 122 13.44 2.01 -40.80
CA ALA A 122 12.79 3.30 -40.61
C ALA A 122 13.68 4.25 -39.78
N PRO A 123 13.57 5.59 -39.99
CA PRO A 123 14.33 6.55 -39.20
C PRO A 123 13.97 6.46 -37.72
N THR A 124 14.97 6.54 -36.84
CA THR A 124 14.76 6.45 -35.40
C THR A 124 13.99 7.66 -34.88
N SER A 125 12.97 7.44 -34.03
CA SER A 125 12.18 8.53 -33.45
C SER A 125 11.82 8.27 -31.99
N GLY A 126 11.66 9.35 -31.23
CA GLY A 126 11.22 9.31 -29.83
C GLY A 126 12.15 10.04 -28.86
N PRO A 127 11.69 10.34 -27.63
CA PRO A 127 12.50 11.02 -26.63
C PRO A 127 13.73 10.19 -26.25
N GLY A 128 14.93 10.75 -26.45
CA GLY A 128 16.19 10.06 -26.16
C GLY A 128 16.62 9.01 -27.19
N SER A 129 15.95 8.93 -28.36
CA SER A 129 16.32 7.97 -29.41
C SER A 129 17.73 8.21 -29.98
N SER A 130 18.18 9.47 -30.02
CA SER A 130 19.53 9.82 -30.48
C SER A 130 20.62 9.19 -29.61
N THR A 131 20.50 9.32 -28.29
CA THR A 131 21.48 8.74 -27.35
C THR A 131 21.36 7.22 -27.27
N MET A 132 20.16 6.66 -27.47
CA MET A 132 19.99 5.22 -27.62
C MET A 132 20.70 4.67 -28.86
N GLY A 133 20.56 5.31 -30.01
CA GLY A 133 21.24 4.90 -31.25
C GLY A 133 22.76 4.95 -31.15
N ASP A 134 23.30 6.00 -30.51
CA ASP A 134 24.74 6.16 -30.34
C ASP A 134 25.35 5.19 -29.31
N THR A 135 24.56 4.75 -28.31
CA THR A 135 25.02 3.87 -27.23
C THR A 135 24.77 2.39 -27.52
N ALA A 136 23.63 2.07 -28.15
CA ALA A 136 23.25 0.70 -28.49
C ALA A 136 23.81 0.30 -29.86
N GLY A 137 25.11 -0.01 -29.89
CA GLY A 137 25.84 -0.37 -31.12
C GLY A 137 25.31 -1.60 -31.89
N PHE A 138 24.38 -2.37 -31.31
CA PHE A 138 23.71 -3.50 -31.95
C PHE A 138 22.44 -3.13 -32.70
N THR A 139 21.87 -1.94 -32.46
CA THR A 139 20.67 -1.43 -33.16
C THR A 139 20.99 -0.41 -34.26
N ASN A 140 22.25 -0.04 -34.42
CA ASN A 140 22.73 0.78 -35.53
C ASN A 140 24.26 0.64 -35.66
N PRO A 141 24.76 -0.49 -36.18
CA PRO A 141 26.20 -0.68 -36.28
C PRO A 141 26.77 0.32 -37.29
N LYS A 142 27.83 1.03 -36.88
CA LYS A 142 28.57 1.96 -37.73
C LYS A 142 29.08 1.33 -39.02
N TYR A 143 29.32 0.01 -39.01
CA TYR A 143 29.72 -0.79 -40.16
C TYR A 143 28.81 -2.01 -40.27
N ASN A 144 27.99 -2.08 -41.31
CA ASN A 144 27.15 -3.24 -41.60
C ASN A 144 27.89 -4.20 -42.56
N VAL A 145 28.63 -5.16 -41.99
CA VAL A 145 29.53 -6.05 -42.75
C VAL A 145 29.15 -7.52 -42.55
N SER A 146 29.05 -8.28 -43.63
CA SER A 146 28.68 -9.70 -43.58
C SER A 146 29.88 -10.60 -43.32
N SER A 147 31.08 -10.16 -43.70
CA SER A 147 32.33 -10.89 -43.49
C SER A 147 33.52 -9.96 -43.63
N VAL A 148 34.56 -10.18 -42.83
CA VAL A 148 35.86 -9.53 -43.00
C VAL A 148 36.82 -10.56 -43.63
N ARG A 149 37.33 -10.26 -44.82
CA ARG A 149 38.33 -11.07 -45.51
C ARG A 149 39.70 -10.48 -45.22
N VAL A 150 40.60 -11.29 -44.67
CA VAL A 150 41.99 -10.91 -44.45
C VAL A 150 42.82 -11.64 -45.48
N ASP A 151 43.26 -10.92 -46.52
CA ASP A 151 44.10 -11.48 -47.56
C ASP A 151 45.56 -11.23 -47.19
N SER A 152 46.35 -12.30 -47.05
CA SER A 152 47.80 -12.21 -46.88
C SER A 152 48.43 -11.85 -48.23
N GLY A 153 49.04 -10.68 -48.31
CA GLY A 153 49.79 -10.25 -49.49
C GLY A 153 50.91 -11.23 -49.83
N LYS A 154 51.23 -11.35 -51.13
CA LYS A 154 52.32 -12.19 -51.61
C LYS A 154 53.63 -11.78 -50.92
N GLY A 155 54.10 -12.60 -49.97
CA GLY A 155 55.32 -12.36 -49.20
C GLY A 155 55.17 -12.35 -47.68
N GLY A 156 53.95 -12.55 -47.13
CA GLY A 156 53.75 -12.77 -45.69
C GLY A 156 53.91 -11.54 -44.78
N HIS A 157 54.26 -10.37 -45.33
CA HIS A 157 54.49 -9.14 -44.57
C HIS A 157 53.35 -8.11 -44.63
N ASP A 158 52.46 -8.16 -45.64
CA ASP A 158 51.39 -7.18 -45.82
C ASP A 158 50.02 -7.86 -45.81
N SER A 159 49.30 -7.83 -44.69
CA SER A 159 47.93 -8.34 -44.60
C SER A 159 46.95 -7.20 -44.84
N VAL A 160 46.09 -7.31 -45.86
CA VAL A 160 45.04 -6.32 -46.14
C VAL A 160 43.70 -6.90 -45.70
N ALA A 161 43.05 -6.23 -44.75
CA ALA A 161 41.69 -6.57 -44.35
C ALA A 161 40.69 -5.80 -45.22
N SER A 162 39.81 -6.52 -45.92
CA SER A 162 38.68 -5.96 -46.65
C SER A 162 37.38 -6.44 -46.01
N ALA A 163 36.39 -5.55 -45.90
CA ALA A 163 35.09 -5.90 -45.33
C ALA A 163 34.05 -5.96 -46.45
N GLN A 164 33.29 -7.06 -46.49
CA GLN A 164 32.17 -7.19 -47.41
C GLN A 164 30.94 -6.53 -46.77
N PRO A 165 30.31 -5.53 -47.42
CA PRO A 165 29.10 -4.92 -46.90
C PRO A 165 27.95 -5.94 -46.88
N ALA A 166 27.16 -5.96 -45.81
CA ALA A 166 25.99 -6.82 -45.74
C ALA A 166 24.87 -6.26 -46.65
N ALA A 167 24.19 -7.16 -47.38
CA ALA A 167 23.09 -6.80 -48.27
C ALA A 167 21.79 -6.44 -47.53
N VAL A 168 21.70 -6.83 -46.26
CA VAL A 168 20.54 -6.65 -45.39
C VAL A 168 20.96 -5.75 -44.22
N PRO A 169 20.12 -4.82 -43.74
CA PRO A 169 20.38 -4.07 -42.52
C PRO A 169 20.75 -5.03 -41.38
N ALA A 170 21.74 -4.65 -40.56
CA ALA A 170 22.09 -5.45 -39.40
C ALA A 170 20.84 -5.76 -38.56
N GLY A 171 20.71 -6.97 -38.02
CA GLY A 171 19.57 -7.36 -37.18
C GLY A 171 18.20 -7.42 -37.86
N ALA A 172 18.06 -7.14 -39.15
CA ALA A 172 16.84 -7.46 -39.89
C ALA A 172 16.78 -8.98 -40.12
N ALA A 173 16.01 -9.67 -39.29
CA ALA A 173 15.57 -11.03 -39.58
C ALA A 173 14.64 -11.02 -40.80
N ASP A 174 14.58 -12.15 -41.51
CA ASP A 174 13.81 -12.46 -42.73
C ASP A 174 12.27 -12.43 -42.53
N GLY A 175 11.78 -11.53 -41.68
CA GLY A 175 10.38 -11.40 -41.28
C GLY A 175 9.73 -10.14 -41.84
N ASP A 176 8.60 -10.35 -42.51
CA ASP A 176 7.59 -9.38 -42.98
C ASP A 176 7.94 -7.89 -42.83
N THR A 177 8.67 -7.36 -43.81
CA THR A 177 9.05 -5.94 -43.95
C THR A 177 7.90 -5.03 -44.39
N THR A 178 6.66 -5.56 -44.46
CA THR A 178 5.49 -4.86 -45.01
C THR A 178 4.66 -4.09 -43.98
N GLY A 179 5.04 -4.09 -42.71
CA GLY A 179 4.32 -3.40 -41.63
C GLY A 179 4.86 -2.01 -41.27
N THR A 180 4.00 -1.09 -40.84
CA THR A 180 4.44 0.16 -40.21
C THR A 180 5.12 -0.12 -38.87
N PRO A 181 6.27 0.50 -38.57
CA PRO A 181 6.95 0.30 -37.29
C PRO A 181 6.05 0.73 -36.14
N SER A 182 5.85 -0.17 -35.19
CA SER A 182 4.97 0.05 -34.05
C SER A 182 5.56 -0.58 -32.79
N VAL A 183 5.20 -0.01 -31.64
CA VAL A 183 5.62 -0.53 -30.32
C VAL A 183 5.19 -1.99 -30.15
N GLY A 184 3.99 -2.35 -30.66
CA GLY A 184 3.49 -3.72 -30.60
C GLY A 184 4.38 -4.71 -31.34
N ASN A 185 4.91 -4.32 -32.50
CA ASN A 185 5.82 -5.17 -33.28
C ASN A 185 7.16 -5.40 -32.55
N GLY A 186 7.69 -4.37 -31.88
CA GLY A 186 8.91 -4.49 -31.06
C GLY A 186 8.70 -5.32 -29.78
N VAL A 187 7.51 -5.26 -29.18
CA VAL A 187 7.17 -6.01 -27.95
C VAL A 187 6.94 -7.50 -28.21
N LEU A 188 6.47 -7.88 -29.39
CA LEU A 188 6.17 -9.28 -29.76
C LEU A 188 7.39 -10.07 -30.24
N GLN A 189 8.57 -9.45 -30.26
CA GLN A 189 9.79 -10.15 -30.66
C GLN A 189 10.20 -11.22 -29.64
N PRO A 190 10.80 -12.34 -30.06
CA PRO A 190 11.29 -13.35 -29.13
C PRO A 190 12.27 -12.79 -28.09
N GLU A 191 13.10 -11.82 -28.50
CA GLU A 191 14.12 -11.18 -27.66
C GLU A 191 13.54 -10.22 -26.60
N SER A 192 12.35 -9.65 -26.83
CA SER A 192 11.74 -8.68 -25.92
C SER A 192 11.07 -9.35 -24.72
N PHE A 193 10.61 -10.61 -24.85
CA PHE A 193 9.88 -11.31 -23.78
C PHE A 193 10.69 -11.42 -22.48
N GLN A 194 11.97 -11.79 -22.59
CA GLN A 194 12.85 -11.92 -21.43
C GLN A 194 13.04 -10.57 -20.71
N SER A 195 13.22 -9.49 -21.47
CA SER A 195 13.37 -8.14 -20.91
C SER A 195 12.11 -7.67 -20.17
N ILE A 196 10.92 -7.95 -20.72
CA ILE A 196 9.63 -7.58 -20.13
C ILE A 196 9.39 -8.35 -18.82
N ALA A 197 9.67 -9.66 -18.80
CA ALA A 197 9.54 -10.48 -17.60
C ALA A 197 10.43 -9.98 -16.45
N ILE A 198 11.66 -9.58 -16.76
CA ILE A 198 12.59 -8.99 -15.79
C ILE A 198 12.04 -7.65 -15.27
N ILE A 199 11.59 -6.76 -16.16
CA ILE A 199 11.02 -5.45 -15.77
C ILE A 199 9.81 -5.65 -14.85
N CYS A 200 8.87 -6.53 -15.19
CA CYS A 200 7.70 -6.83 -14.36
C CYS A 200 8.07 -7.39 -12.99
N THR A 201 9.07 -8.28 -12.93
CA THR A 201 9.55 -8.87 -11.67
C THR A 201 10.16 -7.80 -10.76
N LEU A 202 11.06 -6.97 -11.30
CA LEU A 202 11.66 -5.86 -10.56
C LEU A 202 10.60 -4.85 -10.09
N TRP A 203 9.58 -4.60 -10.90
CA TRP A 203 8.46 -3.75 -10.52
C TRP A 203 7.63 -4.33 -9.38
N THR A 204 7.38 -5.63 -9.40
CA THR A 204 6.65 -6.33 -8.33
C THR A 204 7.42 -6.22 -7.01
N ILE A 205 8.73 -6.42 -7.04
CA ILE A 205 9.61 -6.21 -5.88
C ILE A 205 9.52 -4.76 -5.37
N ARG A 206 9.53 -3.78 -6.28
CA ARG A 206 9.43 -2.37 -5.93
C ARG A 206 8.09 -2.03 -5.29
N VAL A 207 6.98 -2.58 -5.79
CA VAL A 207 5.65 -2.44 -5.16
C VAL A 207 5.66 -3.03 -3.76
N TYR A 208 6.29 -4.19 -3.55
CA TYR A 208 6.46 -4.75 -2.21
C TYR A 208 7.23 -3.80 -1.29
N PHE A 209 8.32 -3.19 -1.76
CA PHE A 209 9.07 -2.20 -0.97
C PHE A 209 8.21 -0.98 -0.62
N VAL A 210 7.36 -0.48 -1.54
CA VAL A 210 6.40 0.61 -1.22
C VAL A 210 5.49 0.21 -0.06
N LEU A 211 4.95 -1.01 -0.08
CA LEU A 211 4.09 -1.51 0.99
C LEU A 211 4.82 -1.61 2.34
N VAL A 212 6.09 -2.03 2.32
CA VAL A 212 6.94 -2.07 3.52
C VAL A 212 7.17 -0.66 4.08
N MET A 213 7.47 0.32 3.23
CA MET A 213 7.65 1.71 3.66
C MET A 213 6.38 2.32 4.26
N LEU A 214 5.21 2.06 3.65
CA LEU A 214 3.92 2.50 4.17
C LEU A 214 3.59 1.83 5.51
N ALA A 215 3.86 0.53 5.64
CA ALA A 215 3.66 -0.21 6.89
C ALA A 215 4.58 0.30 8.01
N PHE A 216 5.85 0.58 7.71
CA PHE A 216 6.80 1.17 8.64
C PHE A 216 6.36 2.57 9.11
N ALA A 217 5.98 3.45 8.19
CA ALA A 217 5.47 4.78 8.56
C ALA A 217 4.24 4.68 9.47
N ARG A 218 3.31 3.78 9.17
CA ARG A 218 2.14 3.52 10.02
C ARG A 218 2.54 3.02 11.41
N GLN A 219 3.54 2.15 11.52
CA GLN A 219 4.08 1.70 12.80
C GLN A 219 4.57 2.89 13.62
N CYS A 220 5.33 3.82 13.03
CA CYS A 220 5.80 5.04 13.71
C CYS A 220 4.64 5.93 14.18
N LEU A 221 3.63 6.17 13.34
CA LEU A 221 2.43 6.93 13.73
C LEU A 221 1.71 6.29 14.92
N ARG A 222 1.56 4.96 14.91
CA ARG A 222 0.86 4.23 15.97
C ARG A 222 1.63 4.22 17.27
N GLN A 223 2.93 3.94 17.21
CA GLN A 223 3.81 4.02 18.37
C GLN A 223 3.73 5.41 18.99
N TYR A 224 3.83 6.47 18.18
CA TYR A 224 3.70 7.84 18.68
C TYR A 224 2.33 8.10 19.33
N SER A 225 1.24 7.72 18.67
CA SER A 225 -0.12 7.88 19.21
C SER A 225 -0.33 7.13 20.53
N PHE A 226 0.29 5.95 20.70
CA PHE A 226 0.22 5.15 21.91
C PHE A 226 0.99 5.80 23.07
N HIS A 227 2.21 6.29 22.80
CA HIS A 227 3.01 7.02 23.80
C HIS A 227 2.32 8.33 24.22
N ALA A 228 1.74 9.06 23.27
CA ALA A 228 0.96 10.26 23.53
C ALA A 228 -0.26 9.96 24.44
N LYS A 229 -1.05 8.93 24.15
CA LYS A 229 -2.19 8.51 24.98
C LYS A 229 -1.77 8.12 26.41
N THR A 230 -0.71 7.34 26.53
CA THR A 230 -0.21 6.84 27.83
C THR A 230 0.31 7.98 28.71
N SER A 231 0.95 8.99 28.11
CA SER A 231 1.44 10.17 28.85
C SER A 231 0.29 11.07 29.35
N ILE A 232 -0.80 11.20 28.59
CA ILE A 232 -1.97 12.00 28.98
C ILE A 232 -2.74 11.32 30.13
N ASN A 233 -2.95 10.00 30.05
CA ASN A 233 -3.65 9.27 31.11
C ASN A 233 -2.89 9.31 32.45
N ARG A 234 -1.56 9.30 32.42
CA ARG A 234 -0.74 9.46 33.64
C ARG A 234 -0.88 10.83 34.30
N ARG A 235 -1.19 11.90 33.55
CA ARG A 235 -1.42 13.24 34.11
C ARG A 235 -2.85 13.44 34.64
N ARG A 236 -3.81 12.63 34.20
CA ARG A 236 -5.23 12.71 34.64
C ARG A 236 -5.62 11.69 35.72
N SER A 237 -4.71 10.82 36.15
CA SER A 237 -4.99 9.86 37.24
C SER A 237 -4.91 10.53 38.62
N LEU A 238 -5.79 11.51 38.86
CA LEU A 238 -6.24 11.80 40.22
C LEU A 238 -7.42 10.85 40.48
N PRO A 239 -7.41 10.08 41.58
CA PRO A 239 -8.48 9.13 41.89
C PRO A 239 -9.71 9.91 42.37
N THR A 240 -10.49 10.46 41.45
CA THR A 240 -11.80 11.02 41.77
C THR A 240 -12.85 9.94 41.51
N HIS A 241 -13.36 9.35 42.59
CA HIS A 241 -14.55 8.51 42.59
C HIS A 241 -15.79 9.33 42.22
N SER A 242 -15.92 9.72 40.96
CA SER A 242 -17.14 10.30 40.40
C SER A 242 -17.82 9.23 39.55
N ARG A 243 -18.96 8.72 40.05
CA ARG A 243 -19.85 7.79 39.34
C ARG A 243 -20.67 8.47 38.23
N ASN A 244 -20.21 9.60 37.70
CA ASN A 244 -20.85 10.29 36.58
C ASN A 244 -19.88 10.38 35.41
N SER A 245 -19.71 9.27 34.69
CA SER A 245 -19.12 9.26 33.35
C SER A 245 -20.15 9.80 32.34
N SER A 246 -20.50 11.08 32.48
CA SER A 246 -21.37 11.77 31.53
C SER A 246 -20.58 11.98 30.23
N MET A 247 -20.97 11.26 29.17
CA MET A 247 -20.89 11.45 27.70
C MET A 247 -19.88 12.43 27.02
N LEU A 248 -18.99 13.10 27.74
CA LEU A 248 -18.03 14.10 27.28
C LEU A 248 -16.59 13.56 27.23
N SER A 249 -16.31 12.43 27.88
CA SER A 249 -14.99 11.78 27.87
C SER A 249 -14.71 10.96 26.60
N ASN A 250 -15.72 10.72 25.75
CA ASN A 250 -15.57 9.99 24.49
C ASN A 250 -15.29 10.90 23.28
N PHE A 251 -15.33 12.22 23.46
CA PHE A 251 -15.13 13.19 22.37
C PHE A 251 -13.67 13.62 22.15
N ASP A 252 -12.72 13.23 23.01
CA ASP A 252 -11.45 13.97 23.10
C ASP A 252 -10.15 13.14 23.07
N VAL A 253 -10.10 12.10 22.25
CA VAL A 253 -8.82 11.58 21.75
C VAL A 253 -8.97 11.23 20.28
N ASP A 254 -8.94 12.24 19.41
CA ASP A 254 -8.78 12.02 17.97
C ASP A 254 -7.51 11.15 17.78
N PRO A 255 -7.59 9.96 17.14
CA PRO A 255 -6.44 9.08 16.97
C PRO A 255 -5.33 9.70 16.10
N ASN A 256 -5.58 10.86 15.50
CA ASN A 256 -4.65 11.59 14.66
C ASN A 256 -3.50 12.23 15.48
N PRO A 257 -2.23 11.81 15.26
CA PRO A 257 -1.09 12.41 15.95
C PRO A 257 -0.82 13.87 15.56
N PHE A 258 -1.41 14.36 14.46
CA PHE A 258 -1.24 15.73 13.94
C PHE A 258 -2.44 16.66 14.20
N ASN A 259 -3.29 16.32 15.16
CA ASN A 259 -4.40 17.21 15.57
C ASN A 259 -3.84 18.56 16.08
N ILE A 260 -4.55 19.67 15.85
CA ILE A 260 -4.15 21.02 16.31
C ILE A 260 -3.82 21.06 17.82
N ARG A 261 -4.43 20.17 18.61
CA ARG A 261 -4.21 20.06 20.05
C ARG A 261 -2.93 19.32 20.45
N SER A 262 -2.30 18.57 19.52
CA SER A 262 -1.04 17.86 19.78
C SER A 262 0.17 18.77 19.48
N PRO A 263 1.31 18.58 20.17
CA PRO A 263 2.52 19.39 19.92
C PRO A 263 3.04 19.24 18.48
N GLU A 264 2.99 18.04 17.91
CA GLU A 264 3.39 17.76 16.51
C GLU A 264 2.37 18.28 15.47
N GLY A 265 1.16 18.62 15.91
CA GLY A 265 0.11 19.18 15.06
C GLY A 265 0.16 20.70 14.89
N GLN A 266 1.08 21.37 15.59
CA GLN A 266 1.27 22.82 15.52
C GLN A 266 2.13 23.23 14.31
N GLY A 267 1.94 24.46 13.85
CA GLY A 267 2.71 25.03 12.74
C GLY A 267 2.44 24.40 11.37
N TRP A 268 3.38 24.59 10.45
CA TRP A 268 3.27 24.08 9.07
C TRP A 268 3.44 22.56 9.01
N GLN A 269 4.30 22.00 9.85
CA GLN A 269 4.52 20.55 9.97
C GLN A 269 3.23 19.80 10.29
N GLY A 270 2.44 20.27 11.26
CA GLY A 270 1.14 19.69 11.55
C GLY A 270 0.12 19.83 10.41
N LYS A 271 0.12 20.95 9.67
CA LYS A 271 -0.72 21.10 8.46
C LYS A 271 -0.36 20.06 7.40
N LEU A 272 0.94 19.86 7.15
CA LEU A 272 1.44 18.87 6.21
C LEU A 272 1.05 17.45 6.66
N GLY A 273 1.31 17.09 7.92
CA GLY A 273 0.94 15.80 8.49
C GLY A 273 -0.56 15.51 8.35
N ARG A 274 -1.43 16.49 8.58
CA ARG A 274 -2.88 16.35 8.37
C ARG A 274 -3.26 16.09 6.92
N ILE A 275 -2.63 16.76 5.96
CA ILE A 275 -2.85 16.53 4.52
C ILE A 275 -2.37 15.11 4.13
N MET A 276 -1.23 14.69 4.64
CA MET A 276 -0.66 13.37 4.31
C MET A 276 -1.46 12.21 4.90
N VAL A 277 -2.03 12.41 6.10
CA VAL A 277 -2.88 11.43 6.77
C VAL A 277 -4.32 11.47 6.24
N SER A 278 -4.80 12.59 5.71
CA SER A 278 -6.16 12.65 5.14
C SER A 278 -6.29 11.77 3.90
N VAL A 279 -5.22 11.65 3.11
CA VAL A 279 -5.14 10.70 1.99
C VAL A 279 -5.00 9.28 2.55
N GLY A 280 -6.09 8.51 2.50
CA GLY A 280 -6.14 7.17 3.09
C GLY A 280 -6.28 7.19 4.61
N ARG A 281 -7.07 8.11 5.17
CA ARG A 281 -7.31 8.24 6.62
C ARG A 281 -7.59 6.90 7.32
N SER A 282 -8.38 6.03 6.68
CA SER A 282 -8.66 4.67 7.15
C SER A 282 -7.42 3.77 7.20
N TYR A 283 -6.53 3.89 6.22
CA TYR A 283 -5.26 3.18 6.24
C TYR A 283 -4.33 3.68 7.35
N TRP A 284 -4.26 4.98 7.63
CA TRP A 284 -3.32 5.51 8.62
C TRP A 284 -3.84 5.40 10.07
N LEU A 285 -5.10 5.79 10.30
CA LEU A 285 -5.65 6.02 11.64
C LEU A 285 -6.58 4.90 12.13
N GLU A 286 -7.33 4.23 11.25
CA GLU A 286 -8.23 3.16 11.68
C GLU A 286 -7.45 1.89 11.97
N GLY A 287 -7.81 1.19 13.05
CA GLY A 287 -7.04 0.05 13.55
C GLY A 287 -7.82 -1.06 14.22
N GLU A 288 -9.15 -0.94 14.34
CA GLU A 288 -9.96 -1.95 15.01
C GLU A 288 -10.90 -2.72 14.06
N ASP A 289 -11.18 -2.21 12.86
CA ASP A 289 -12.14 -2.87 11.97
C ASP A 289 -11.60 -4.18 11.35
N ASP A 290 -10.29 -4.38 11.32
CA ASP A 290 -9.69 -5.62 10.79
C ASP A 290 -9.85 -6.83 11.74
N PHE A 291 -10.02 -6.60 13.05
CA PHE A 291 -10.34 -7.67 14.01
C PHE A 291 -11.85 -7.86 14.19
N SER A 292 -12.69 -6.92 13.72
CA SER A 292 -14.14 -7.05 13.83
C SER A 292 -14.68 -8.25 13.04
N TRP A 293 -14.16 -8.49 11.82
CA TRP A 293 -14.58 -9.62 10.99
C TRP A 293 -14.03 -10.96 11.50
N MET A 294 -12.78 -11.00 11.99
CA MET A 294 -12.18 -12.22 12.57
C MET A 294 -12.76 -12.57 13.95
N SER A 295 -13.06 -11.56 14.79
CA SER A 295 -13.72 -11.77 16.08
C SER A 295 -15.19 -12.14 15.93
N GLY A 296 -15.84 -11.75 14.82
CA GLY A 296 -17.18 -12.19 14.45
C GLY A 296 -17.25 -13.68 14.10
N MET A 297 -16.23 -14.22 13.42
CA MET A 297 -16.15 -15.64 13.11
C MET A 297 -15.96 -16.49 14.38
N ASN A 298 -15.04 -16.07 15.26
CA ASN A 298 -14.76 -16.78 16.52
C ASN A 298 -15.94 -16.68 17.53
N ARG A 299 -16.75 -15.61 17.47
CA ARG A 299 -18.00 -15.51 18.25
C ARG A 299 -19.12 -16.40 17.73
N LYS A 300 -19.20 -16.63 16.42
CA LYS A 300 -20.24 -17.48 15.81
C LYS A 300 -20.02 -18.96 16.13
N PHE A 301 -18.78 -19.42 16.26
CA PHE A 301 -18.47 -20.79 16.69
C PHE A 301 -18.70 -21.05 18.20
N ARG A 302 -18.74 -20.01 19.03
CA ARG A 302 -19.15 -20.13 20.45
C ARG A 302 -20.66 -19.99 20.68
N LYS A 303 -21.44 -19.61 19.66
CA LYS A 303 -22.88 -19.31 19.80
C LYS A 303 -23.81 -20.52 19.60
N ASN A 304 -23.29 -21.67 19.15
CA ASN A 304 -24.11 -22.86 18.90
C ASN A 304 -24.29 -23.80 20.11
N GLY A 305 -24.03 -23.32 21.33
CA GLY A 305 -24.10 -24.15 22.55
C GLY A 305 -25.37 -24.04 23.40
N ASP A 306 -26.19 -22.98 23.29
CA ASP A 306 -27.32 -22.80 24.20
C ASP A 306 -28.51 -22.07 23.54
N PRO A 307 -29.70 -22.70 23.44
CA PRO A 307 -30.90 -22.08 22.91
C PRO A 307 -31.82 -21.63 24.06
N LEU A 308 -31.46 -20.63 24.86
CA LEU A 308 -32.44 -19.81 25.59
C LEU A 308 -31.80 -18.55 26.22
N GLY A 309 -32.39 -17.38 25.96
CA GLY A 309 -32.32 -16.25 26.89
C GLY A 309 -31.24 -15.18 26.64
N SER A 310 -31.72 -14.04 26.16
CA SER A 310 -31.04 -12.74 26.09
C SER A 310 -30.48 -12.26 27.45
N GLY A 311 -29.32 -11.58 27.45
CA GLY A 311 -28.92 -10.74 28.59
C GLY A 311 -27.42 -10.49 28.73
N ASN A 312 -26.98 -9.37 28.16
CA ASN A 312 -25.70 -8.68 28.38
C ASN A 312 -25.03 -8.91 29.77
N THR A 313 -23.80 -9.44 29.83
CA THR A 313 -22.84 -9.07 30.90
C THR A 313 -21.41 -9.48 30.58
N SER A 314 -20.55 -8.47 30.66
CA SER A 314 -19.10 -8.55 30.85
C SER A 314 -18.76 -9.19 32.20
N SER A 315 -18.03 -10.30 32.22
CA SER A 315 -17.01 -10.60 33.25
C SER A 315 -16.35 -11.97 33.03
N SER A 316 -15.02 -11.96 33.13
CA SER A 316 -14.11 -13.00 33.63
C SER A 316 -14.20 -14.45 33.15
N GLU A 317 -13.04 -14.92 32.72
CA GLU A 317 -12.62 -16.30 32.56
C GLU A 317 -13.11 -17.24 33.68
N GLY A 318 -13.65 -18.40 33.27
CA GLY A 318 -13.15 -19.70 33.75
C GLY A 318 -13.43 -20.14 35.19
N GLY A 319 -14.56 -19.79 35.81
CA GLY A 319 -14.97 -20.36 37.10
C GLY A 319 -16.48 -20.60 37.21
N PRO A 320 -16.96 -21.45 38.15
CA PRO A 320 -18.38 -21.59 38.44
C PRO A 320 -18.97 -20.21 38.74
N THR A 321 -20.06 -19.85 38.06
CA THR A 321 -20.70 -18.54 38.21
C THR A 321 -20.95 -18.21 39.69
N GLU A 322 -20.90 -16.94 40.08
CA GLU A 322 -21.15 -16.49 41.46
C GLU A 322 -22.49 -17.01 42.02
N ARG A 323 -23.48 -17.25 41.13
CA ARG A 323 -24.77 -17.91 41.45
C ARG A 323 -24.59 -19.38 41.85
N GLU A 324 -23.74 -20.11 41.16
CA GLU A 324 -23.42 -21.52 41.41
C GLU A 324 -22.54 -21.69 42.66
N ARG A 325 -21.61 -20.76 42.90
CA ARG A 325 -20.81 -20.70 44.13
C ARG A 325 -21.70 -20.55 45.37
N ARG A 326 -22.74 -19.72 45.29
CA ARG A 326 -23.71 -19.46 46.39
C ARG A 326 -24.69 -20.61 46.63
N ARG A 327 -25.05 -21.37 45.59
CA ARG A 327 -25.82 -22.61 45.73
C ARG A 327 -25.06 -23.67 46.52
N ARG A 328 -23.74 -23.77 46.29
CA ARG A 328 -22.87 -24.73 46.98
C ARG A 328 -22.53 -24.34 48.41
N SER A 329 -22.48 -23.03 48.71
CA SER A 329 -22.25 -22.53 50.08
C SER A 329 -23.52 -22.42 50.93
N GLY A 330 -24.69 -22.85 50.42
CA GLY A 330 -25.96 -22.81 51.16
C GLY A 330 -26.49 -21.41 51.45
N THR A 331 -25.86 -20.36 50.91
CA THR A 331 -26.24 -18.97 51.12
C THR A 331 -27.01 -18.44 49.92
N GLY A 332 -28.28 -18.84 49.84
CA GLY A 332 -29.23 -18.26 48.90
C GLY A 332 -29.50 -16.77 49.20
N PRO A 333 -29.87 -15.96 48.20
CA PRO A 333 -30.24 -14.57 48.44
C PRO A 333 -31.44 -14.49 49.40
N PRO A 334 -31.51 -13.46 50.28
CA PRO A 334 -32.65 -13.28 51.16
C PRO A 334 -33.95 -13.13 50.33
N PRO A 335 -35.09 -13.65 50.83
CA PRO A 335 -36.36 -13.50 50.14
C PRO A 335 -36.65 -12.01 49.91
N PRO A 336 -37.18 -11.63 48.73
CA PRO A 336 -37.49 -10.23 48.46
C PRO A 336 -38.52 -9.72 49.48
N PRO A 337 -38.40 -8.45 49.93
CA PRO A 337 -39.35 -7.87 50.86
C PRO A 337 -40.77 -7.91 50.28
N PRO A 338 -41.81 -8.07 51.14
CA PRO A 338 -43.18 -8.31 50.69
C PRO A 338 -43.72 -7.21 49.78
N THR A 339 -43.19 -5.99 49.87
CA THR A 339 -43.51 -4.85 49.00
C THR A 339 -43.16 -5.09 47.53
N VAL A 340 -42.06 -5.79 47.25
CA VAL A 340 -41.61 -6.11 45.88
C VAL A 340 -42.48 -7.23 45.29
N VAL A 341 -42.93 -8.18 46.12
CA VAL A 341 -43.84 -9.25 45.71
C VAL A 341 -45.24 -8.70 45.40
N GLN A 342 -45.73 -7.76 46.19
CA GLN A 342 -47.01 -7.07 45.93
C GLN A 342 -46.97 -6.22 44.66
N ALA A 343 -45.86 -5.53 44.39
CA ALA A 343 -45.66 -4.76 43.16
C ALA A 343 -45.61 -5.65 41.90
N ALA A 344 -44.98 -6.83 41.99
CA ALA A 344 -44.92 -7.79 40.89
C ALA A 344 -46.29 -8.41 40.58
N LEU A 345 -47.10 -8.70 41.60
CA LEU A 345 -48.48 -9.19 41.43
C LEU A 345 -49.41 -8.12 40.83
N GLN A 346 -49.23 -6.84 41.17
CA GLN A 346 -49.96 -5.74 40.54
C GLN A 346 -49.58 -5.53 39.07
N GLN A 347 -48.31 -5.74 38.70
CA GLN A 347 -47.89 -5.65 37.29
C GLN A 347 -48.47 -6.76 36.41
N GLN A 348 -48.62 -8.00 36.93
CA GLN A 348 -49.26 -9.08 36.18
C GLN A 348 -50.75 -8.82 35.93
N HIS A 349 -51.46 -8.19 36.87
CA HIS A 349 -52.88 -7.87 36.70
C HIS A 349 -53.14 -6.75 35.67
N ASN A 350 -52.16 -5.88 35.42
CA ASN A 350 -52.27 -4.80 34.43
C ASN A 350 -51.97 -5.27 32.99
N HIS A 351 -51.24 -6.38 32.79
CA HIS A 351 -50.99 -6.94 31.45
C HIS A 351 -52.12 -7.83 30.91
N SER A 352 -53.00 -8.37 31.77
CA SER A 352 -54.18 -9.13 31.33
C SER A 352 -55.38 -8.26 30.93
N ARG A 353 -55.38 -6.97 31.29
CA ARG A 353 -56.49 -6.04 31.00
C ARG A 353 -56.31 -5.22 29.71
N SER A 354 -55.10 -5.12 29.15
CA SER A 354 -54.83 -4.32 27.94
C SER A 354 -54.98 -5.08 26.62
N SER A 355 -55.24 -6.39 26.63
CA SER A 355 -55.42 -7.22 25.43
C SER A 355 -56.87 -7.41 24.98
N SER A 356 -57.86 -6.83 25.68
CA SER A 356 -59.29 -7.03 25.39
C SER A 356 -59.99 -5.86 24.66
N GLN A 357 -59.25 -4.89 24.13
CA GLN A 357 -59.84 -3.79 23.34
C GLN A 357 -59.00 -3.47 22.09
N LYS A 358 -59.12 -4.33 21.08
CA LYS A 358 -58.91 -3.96 19.67
C LYS A 358 -59.61 -4.97 18.76
N GLY A 359 -60.91 -4.79 18.58
CA GLY A 359 -61.68 -5.49 17.57
C GLY A 359 -61.66 -4.75 16.24
N GLN A 360 -61.40 -5.46 15.14
CA GLN A 360 -62.00 -5.28 13.81
C GLN A 360 -61.65 -6.55 13.00
N SER A 361 -62.58 -7.49 12.88
CA SER A 361 -63.51 -7.66 11.73
C SER A 361 -62.86 -8.38 10.54
N VAL A 362 -63.03 -9.70 10.47
CA VAL A 362 -63.02 -10.44 9.20
C VAL A 362 -64.29 -11.29 9.17
N LYS A 363 -65.14 -11.01 8.17
CA LYS A 363 -66.40 -11.71 7.86
C LYS A 363 -66.11 -13.16 7.46
N MET A 364 -66.80 -14.12 8.08
CA MET A 364 -67.00 -15.46 7.51
C MET A 364 -68.34 -15.45 6.76
N TYR A 365 -68.32 -15.82 5.48
CA TYR A 365 -69.50 -16.10 4.70
C TYR A 365 -69.95 -17.53 4.96
N ASP A 366 -71.24 -17.68 5.30
CA ASP A 366 -71.97 -18.94 5.26
C ASP A 366 -72.10 -19.43 3.81
N LEU A 367 -71.77 -20.69 3.58
CA LEU A 367 -72.21 -21.46 2.41
C LEU A 367 -72.58 -22.86 2.93
N ASN A 368 -73.85 -23.01 3.27
CA ASN A 368 -74.51 -24.30 3.35
C ASN A 368 -75.72 -24.23 2.42
N GLU A 369 -75.68 -24.98 1.32
CA GLU A 369 -76.78 -25.81 0.78
C GLU A 369 -76.51 -26.23 -0.67
N GLY A 370 -76.71 -27.53 -0.94
CA GLY A 370 -77.39 -27.95 -2.15
C GLY A 370 -76.61 -28.82 -3.13
N ARG A 371 -76.79 -30.14 -2.97
CA ARG A 371 -76.65 -31.27 -3.93
C ARG A 371 -75.29 -31.90 -4.16
#